data_AF-A0A367LDI7-F1
#
_entry.id   AF-A0A367LDI7-F1
#
_cell.length_a   1.000
_cell.length_b   1.000
_cell.length_c   1.000
_cell.angle_alpha   90.00
_cell.angle_beta   90.00
_cell.angle_gamma   90.00
#
_symmetry.space_group_name_H-M   'P 1'
#
loop_
_entity.id
_entity.type
_entity.pdbx_description
1 polymer ?
#
loop_
_entity_poly.entity_id
_entity_poly.type
_entity_poly.pdbx_seq_one_letter_code
_entity_poly.pdbx_strand_id
1 'polypeptide(L)'
;MDSQAFRDGWNRLNAEFDEMVEPLRKQKDELITQLSQLSGKISEMDRLASAAERQRSAILFRRPLTREGRFQLHCLQEDMTVINSSLREFRISKESAESDLREVEAQITAARTRLARELSKLRG
;
A
#
# COMPACT_ATOMS: atom_id res chain seq x y z
N MET A 1 -42.91 10.07 -20.71
CA MET A 1 -41.88 9.01 -20.84
C MET A 1 -42.53 7.68 -20.54
N ASP A 2 -42.21 6.67 -21.32
CA ASP A 2 -42.68 5.31 -21.06
C ASP A 2 -41.98 4.80 -19.78
N SER A 3 -42.76 4.58 -18.71
CA SER A 3 -42.21 4.25 -17.39
C SER A 3 -41.35 2.98 -17.43
N GLN A 4 -41.65 2.09 -18.36
CA GLN A 4 -40.90 0.88 -18.62
C GLN A 4 -39.54 1.16 -19.28
N ALA A 5 -39.48 2.00 -20.32
CA ALA A 5 -38.23 2.35 -21.01
C ALA A 5 -37.22 3.06 -20.08
N PHE A 6 -37.70 3.91 -19.17
CA PHE A 6 -36.86 4.53 -18.16
C PHE A 6 -36.29 3.51 -17.16
N ARG A 7 -37.14 2.59 -16.66
CA ARG A 7 -36.70 1.53 -15.74
C ARG A 7 -35.67 0.60 -16.39
N ASP A 8 -35.89 0.23 -17.64
CA ASP A 8 -34.98 -0.66 -18.37
C ASP A 8 -33.63 0.02 -18.64
N GLY A 9 -33.63 1.31 -19.01
CA GLY A 9 -32.41 2.11 -19.16
C GLY A 9 -31.66 2.32 -17.84
N TRP A 10 -32.38 2.57 -16.75
CA TRP A 10 -31.83 2.67 -15.41
C TRP A 10 -31.15 1.38 -14.96
N ASN A 11 -31.82 0.24 -15.15
CA ASN A 11 -31.29 -1.07 -14.75
C ASN A 11 -30.03 -1.43 -15.56
N ARG A 12 -30.04 -1.14 -16.87
CA ARG A 12 -28.86 -1.37 -17.73
C ARG A 12 -27.65 -0.55 -17.28
N LEU A 13 -27.82 0.75 -17.06
CA LEU A 13 -26.70 1.62 -16.65
C LEU A 13 -26.12 1.24 -15.29
N ASN A 14 -26.96 0.81 -14.34
CA ASN A 14 -26.44 0.33 -13.06
C ASN A 14 -25.71 -1.01 -13.20
N ALA A 15 -26.20 -1.93 -14.03
CA ALA A 15 -25.52 -3.19 -14.30
C ALA A 15 -24.13 -2.96 -14.95
N GLU A 16 -24.05 -2.09 -15.96
CA GLU A 16 -22.79 -1.70 -16.60
C GLU A 16 -21.81 -1.03 -15.61
N PHE A 17 -22.34 -0.20 -14.70
CA PHE A 17 -21.53 0.43 -13.67
C PHE A 17 -20.99 -0.59 -12.66
N ASP A 18 -21.83 -1.51 -12.19
CA ASP A 18 -21.42 -2.54 -11.24
C ASP A 18 -20.40 -3.49 -11.85
N GLU A 19 -20.58 -3.91 -13.11
CA GLU A 19 -19.61 -4.73 -13.85
C GLU A 19 -18.23 -4.06 -13.95
N MET A 20 -18.20 -2.74 -14.14
CA MET A 20 -16.96 -1.96 -14.21
C MET A 20 -16.33 -1.72 -12.83
N VAL A 21 -17.14 -1.45 -11.80
CA VAL A 21 -16.64 -0.98 -10.49
C VAL A 21 -16.35 -2.11 -9.52
N GLU A 22 -17.04 -3.24 -9.62
CA GLU A 22 -16.81 -4.40 -8.74
C GLU A 22 -15.35 -4.92 -8.78
N PRO A 23 -14.70 -5.12 -9.94
CA PRO A 23 -13.29 -5.50 -9.96
C PRO A 23 -12.39 -4.42 -9.35
N LEU A 24 -12.70 -3.13 -9.57
CA LEU A 24 -11.94 -2.02 -8.99
C LEU A 24 -12.07 -1.97 -7.45
N ARG A 25 -13.23 -2.32 -6.89
CA ARG A 25 -13.41 -2.42 -5.44
C ARG A 25 -12.57 -3.54 -4.84
N LYS A 26 -12.55 -4.71 -5.48
CA LYS A 26 -11.71 -5.84 -5.04
C LYS A 26 -10.23 -5.46 -5.07
N GLN A 27 -9.78 -4.86 -6.17
CA GLN A 27 -8.41 -4.36 -6.30
C GLN A 27 -8.08 -3.32 -5.23
N LYS A 28 -9.02 -2.40 -4.94
CA LYS A 28 -8.88 -1.42 -3.85
C LYS A 28 -8.66 -2.09 -2.49
N ASP A 29 -9.50 -3.08 -2.15
CA ASP A 29 -9.43 -3.77 -0.86
C ASP A 29 -8.13 -4.58 -0.70
N GLU A 30 -7.67 -5.21 -1.80
CA GLU A 30 -6.38 -5.88 -1.87
C GLU A 30 -5.21 -4.91 -1.63
N LEU A 31 -5.22 -3.75 -2.30
CA LEU A 31 -4.20 -2.71 -2.12
C LEU A 31 -4.19 -2.16 -0.68
N ILE A 32 -5.36 -1.93 -0.07
CA ILE A 32 -5.45 -1.49 1.33
C ILE A 32 -4.83 -2.54 2.27
N THR A 33 -5.12 -3.83 2.03
CA THR A 33 -4.55 -4.92 2.80
C THR A 33 -3.03 -4.98 2.64
N GLN A 34 -2.53 -4.87 1.41
CA GLN A 34 -1.10 -4.86 1.12
C GLN A 34 -0.39 -3.67 1.79
N LEU A 35 -0.98 -2.48 1.75
CA LEU A 35 -0.42 -1.28 2.39
C LEU A 35 -0.33 -1.43 3.91
N SER A 36 -1.32 -2.07 4.53
CA SER A 36 -1.31 -2.37 5.96
C SER A 36 -0.17 -3.33 6.31
N GLN A 37 -0.02 -4.41 5.53
CA GLN A 37 1.08 -5.37 5.70
C GLN A 37 2.46 -4.73 5.51
N LEU A 38 2.64 -3.91 4.47
CA LEU A 38 3.89 -3.20 4.21
C LEU A 38 4.22 -2.23 5.34
N SER A 39 3.23 -1.50 5.86
CA SER A 39 3.43 -0.60 7.01
C SER A 39 3.85 -1.36 8.27
N GLY A 40 3.27 -2.54 8.51
CA GLY A 40 3.69 -3.44 9.59
C GLY A 40 5.15 -3.88 9.44
N LYS A 41 5.54 -4.35 8.25
CA LYS A 41 6.92 -4.78 7.95
C LYS A 41 7.93 -3.64 8.10
N ILE A 42 7.60 -2.45 7.62
CA ILE A 42 8.46 -1.25 7.78
C ILE A 42 8.66 -0.96 9.26
N SER A 43 7.58 -0.94 10.06
CA SER A 43 7.67 -0.70 11.49
C SER A 43 8.52 -1.75 12.22
N GLU A 44 8.40 -3.02 11.83
CA GLU A 44 9.24 -4.09 12.36
C GLU A 44 10.72 -3.89 12.03
N MET A 45 11.03 -3.58 10.76
CA MET A 45 12.41 -3.32 10.34
C MET A 45 13.02 -2.09 11.04
N ASP A 46 12.24 -1.01 11.23
CA ASP A 46 12.69 0.17 11.98
C ASP A 46 13.04 -0.19 13.45
N ARG A 47 12.26 -1.09 14.08
CA ARG A 47 12.56 -1.58 15.43
C ARG A 47 13.85 -2.40 15.46
N LEU A 48 14.06 -3.28 14.47
CA LEU A 48 15.27 -4.08 14.35
C LEU A 48 16.51 -3.20 14.11
N ALA A 49 16.42 -2.22 13.19
CA ALA A 49 17.47 -1.24 12.94
C ALA A 49 17.85 -0.48 14.22
N SER A 50 16.84 -0.04 14.98
CA SER A 50 17.04 0.67 16.25
C SER A 50 17.66 -0.23 17.33
N ALA A 51 17.32 -1.51 17.36
CA ALA A 51 17.93 -2.48 18.28
C ALA A 51 19.40 -2.74 17.92
N ALA A 52 19.69 -2.96 16.63
CA ALA A 52 21.04 -3.17 16.12
C ALA A 52 21.94 -1.96 16.42
N GLU A 53 21.45 -0.73 16.22
CA GLU A 53 22.20 0.49 16.52
C GLU A 53 22.51 0.65 18.02
N ARG A 54 21.56 0.28 18.89
CA ARG A 54 21.79 0.24 20.34
C ARG A 54 22.86 -0.78 20.71
N GLN A 55 22.84 -1.97 20.10
CA GLN A 55 23.85 -3.00 20.33
C GLN A 55 25.23 -2.55 19.83
N ARG A 56 25.29 -1.96 18.63
CA ARG A 56 26.51 -1.36 18.06
C ARG A 56 27.12 -0.35 19.03
N SER A 57 26.29 0.56 19.53
CA SER A 57 26.68 1.56 20.53
C SER A 57 27.22 0.91 21.80
N ALA A 58 26.50 -0.07 22.36
CA ALA A 58 26.91 -0.75 23.60
C ALA A 58 28.27 -1.46 23.47
N ILE A 59 28.59 -2.01 22.30
CA ILE A 59 29.90 -2.62 22.04
C ILE A 59 30.99 -1.55 21.94
N LEU A 60 30.74 -0.46 21.22
CA LEU A 60 31.70 0.64 21.04
C LEU A 60 32.04 1.38 22.33
N PHE A 61 31.12 1.43 23.29
CA PHE A 61 31.37 2.05 24.60
C PHE A 61 32.27 1.21 25.51
N ARG A 62 32.44 -0.10 25.26
CA ARG A 62 33.36 -0.95 26.04
C ARG A 62 34.80 -0.70 25.61
N ARG A 63 35.65 -0.23 26.54
CA ARG A 63 37.08 -0.01 26.30
C ARG A 63 37.95 -0.91 27.21
N PRO A 64 39.00 -1.56 26.69
CA PRO A 64 39.38 -1.63 25.27
C PRO A 64 38.43 -2.51 24.44
N LEU A 65 38.31 -2.23 23.14
CA LEU A 65 37.49 -3.04 22.24
C LEU A 65 38.14 -4.41 22.01
N THR A 66 37.51 -5.46 22.52
CA THR A 66 38.00 -6.84 22.44
C THR A 66 37.91 -7.39 21.01
N ARG A 67 38.64 -8.48 20.73
CA ARG A 67 38.52 -9.21 19.45
C ARG A 67 37.08 -9.67 19.20
N GLU A 68 36.42 -10.15 20.24
CA GLU A 68 35.00 -10.52 20.21
C GLU A 68 34.10 -9.32 19.87
N GLY A 69 34.33 -8.16 20.49
CA GLY A 69 33.58 -6.94 20.17
C GLY A 69 33.74 -6.51 18.71
N ARG A 70 34.94 -6.67 18.13
CA ARG A 70 35.16 -6.40 16.70
C ARG A 70 34.38 -7.36 15.79
N PHE A 71 34.34 -8.65 16.14
CA PHE A 71 33.57 -9.64 15.40
C PHE A 71 32.06 -9.34 15.46
N GLN A 72 31.53 -9.05 16.65
CA GLN A 72 30.13 -8.68 16.83
C GLN A 72 29.75 -7.42 16.05
N LEU A 73 30.64 -6.42 15.98
CA LEU A 73 30.42 -5.22 15.16
C LEU A 73 30.36 -5.53 13.67
N HIS A 74 31.18 -6.47 13.19
CA HIS A 74 31.15 -6.90 11.80
C HIS A 74 29.81 -7.56 11.45
N CYS A 75 29.37 -8.54 12.25
CA CYS A 75 28.07 -9.20 12.04
C CYS A 75 26.91 -8.20 12.08
N LEU A 76 26.91 -7.27 13.05
CA LEU A 76 25.90 -6.22 13.12
C LEU A 76 25.88 -5.32 11.89
N GLN A 77 27.05 -5.04 11.29
CA GLN A 77 27.12 -4.25 10.07
C GLN A 77 26.49 -5.00 8.88
N GLU A 78 26.69 -6.30 8.77
CA GLU A 78 26.03 -7.16 7.77
C GLU A 78 24.51 -7.17 7.98
N ASP A 79 24.06 -7.39 9.22
CA ASP A 79 22.63 -7.38 9.57
C ASP A 79 21.98 -6.03 9.24
N MET A 80 22.62 -4.91 9.62
CA MET A 80 22.13 -3.56 9.32
C MET A 80 22.06 -3.30 7.81
N THR A 81 22.97 -3.88 7.02
CA THR A 81 22.94 -3.77 5.56
C THR A 81 21.69 -4.45 4.98
N VAL A 82 21.38 -5.67 5.46
CA VAL A 82 20.18 -6.41 5.05
C VAL A 82 18.90 -5.69 5.49
N ILE A 83 18.86 -5.21 6.73
CA ILE A 83 17.70 -4.46 7.26
C ILE A 83 17.46 -3.21 6.42
N ASN A 84 18.49 -2.42 6.15
CA ASN A 84 18.35 -1.18 5.37
C ASN A 84 17.92 -1.44 3.92
N SER A 85 18.45 -2.49 3.28
CA SER A 85 18.02 -2.91 1.93
C SER A 85 16.54 -3.28 1.92
N SER A 86 16.13 -4.17 2.83
CA SER A 86 14.74 -4.63 2.94
C SER A 86 13.78 -3.48 3.22
N LEU A 87 14.19 -2.55 4.07
CA LEU A 87 13.41 -1.37 4.42
C LEU A 87 13.23 -0.45 3.21
N ARG A 88 14.27 -0.25 2.40
CA ARG A 88 14.17 0.49 1.14
C ARG A 88 13.20 -0.18 0.17
N GLU A 89 13.29 -1.50 0.01
CA GLU A 89 12.39 -2.27 -0.87
C GLU A 89 10.92 -2.18 -0.41
N PHE A 90 10.65 -2.29 0.89
CA PHE A 90 9.31 -2.14 1.44
C PHE A 90 8.77 -0.73 1.25
N ARG A 91 9.60 0.32 1.39
CA ARG A 91 9.19 1.71 1.13
C ARG A 91 8.83 1.92 -0.35
N ILE A 92 9.66 1.45 -1.27
CA ILE A 92 9.37 1.53 -2.72
C ILE A 92 8.08 0.79 -3.05
N SER A 93 7.92 -0.43 -2.52
CA SER A 93 6.70 -1.22 -2.74
C SER A 93 5.46 -0.53 -2.18
N LYS A 94 5.59 0.13 -1.03
CA LYS A 94 4.50 0.90 -0.41
C LYS A 94 4.12 2.11 -1.25
N GLU A 95 5.10 2.89 -1.71
CA GLU A 95 4.86 4.04 -2.59
C GLU A 95 4.16 3.62 -3.90
N SER A 96 4.57 2.48 -4.48
CA SER A 96 3.89 1.90 -5.65
C SER A 96 2.43 1.56 -5.35
N ALA A 97 2.17 0.81 -4.28
CA ALA A 97 0.81 0.43 -3.90
C ALA A 97 -0.07 1.66 -3.55
N GLU A 98 0.50 2.72 -2.98
CA GLU A 98 -0.20 4.00 -2.74
C GLU A 98 -0.52 4.73 -4.05
N SER A 99 0.35 4.62 -5.07
CA SER A 99 0.08 5.13 -6.41
C SER A 99 -1.08 4.37 -7.07
N ASP A 100 -1.00 3.04 -7.06
CA ASP A 100 -2.02 2.17 -7.67
C ASP A 100 -3.39 2.38 -6.98
N LEU A 101 -3.40 2.54 -5.66
CA LEU A 101 -4.63 2.82 -4.91
C LEU A 101 -5.28 4.14 -5.34
N ARG A 102 -4.49 5.20 -5.49
CA ARG A 102 -4.97 6.51 -5.97
C ARG A 102 -5.54 6.41 -7.38
N GLU A 103 -4.91 5.61 -8.24
CA GLU A 103 -5.40 5.39 -9.60
C GLU A 103 -6.76 4.65 -9.59
N VAL A 104 -6.88 3.57 -8.83
CA VAL A 104 -8.14 2.83 -8.68
C VAL A 104 -9.26 3.73 -8.14
N GLU A 105 -8.96 4.56 -7.14
CA GLU A 105 -9.93 5.52 -6.61
C GLU A 105 -10.36 6.58 -7.64
N ALA A 106 -9.44 7.04 -8.48
CA ALA A 106 -9.74 7.95 -9.58
C ALA A 106 -10.64 7.28 -10.63
N GLN A 107 -10.37 6.02 -10.98
CA GLN A 107 -11.19 5.26 -11.93
C GLN A 107 -12.62 5.04 -11.41
N ILE A 108 -12.78 4.66 -10.13
CA ILE A 108 -14.10 4.53 -9.49
C ILE A 108 -14.85 5.87 -9.50
N THR A 109 -14.15 6.97 -9.22
CA THR A 109 -14.74 8.32 -9.22
C THR A 109 -15.18 8.74 -10.62
N ALA A 110 -14.38 8.44 -11.64
CA ALA A 110 -14.72 8.69 -13.04
C ALA A 110 -15.95 7.88 -13.47
N ALA A 111 -16.02 6.58 -13.11
CA ALA A 111 -17.17 5.73 -13.36
C ALA A 111 -18.45 6.28 -12.70
N ARG A 112 -18.37 6.72 -11.44
CA ARG A 112 -19.51 7.32 -10.72
C ARG A 112 -19.99 8.61 -11.40
N THR A 113 -19.05 9.44 -11.83
CA THR A 113 -19.34 10.70 -12.53
C THR A 113 -19.98 10.44 -13.90
N ARG A 114 -19.56 9.38 -14.60
CA ARG A 114 -20.18 8.96 -15.85
C ARG A 114 -21.60 8.45 -15.61
N LEU A 115 -21.82 7.57 -14.63
CA LEU A 115 -23.14 7.08 -14.29
C LEU A 115 -24.10 8.22 -13.96
N ALA A 116 -23.70 9.15 -13.09
CA ALA A 116 -24.53 10.30 -12.72
C ALA A 116 -24.94 11.16 -13.93
N ARG A 117 -24.03 11.35 -14.90
CA ARG A 117 -24.31 12.07 -16.15
C ARG A 117 -25.31 11.33 -17.01
N GLU A 118 -25.13 10.03 -17.24
CA GLU A 118 -26.06 9.23 -18.06
C GLU A 118 -27.44 9.11 -17.41
N LEU A 119 -27.50 8.93 -16.08
CA LEU A 119 -28.76 8.93 -15.33
C LEU A 119 -29.50 10.27 -15.42
N SER A 120 -28.78 11.39 -15.47
CA SER A 120 -29.38 12.71 -15.64
C SER A 120 -29.99 12.87 -17.04
N LYS A 121 -29.33 12.35 -18.08
CA LYS A 121 -29.88 12.34 -19.46
C LYS A 121 -31.11 11.47 -19.61
N LEU A 122 -31.21 10.37 -18.86
CA LEU A 122 -32.41 9.52 -18.87
C LEU A 122 -33.62 10.18 -18.19
N ARG A 123 -33.40 11.16 -17.30
CA ARG A 123 -34.44 11.86 -16.55
C ARG A 123 -34.95 13.13 -17.22
N GLY A 124 -34.10 13.77 -18.04
CA GLY A 124 -34.44 14.95 -18.85
C GLY A 124 -35.06 14.57 -20.18
#